data_AF-U6DFT0-F1
#
_entry.id   AF-U6DFT0-F1
#
_cell.length_a   1.000
_cell.length_b   1.000
_cell.length_c   1.000
_cell.angle_alpha   90.00
_cell.angle_beta   90.00
_cell.angle_gamma   90.00
#
_symmetry.space_group_name_H-M   'P 1'
#
loop_
_entity.id
_entity.type
_entity.pdbx_description
1 polymer ?
#
loop_
_entity_poly.entity_id
_entity_poly.type
_entity_poly.pdbx_seq_one_letter_code
_entity_poly.pdbx_strand_id
1 'polypeptide(L)'
;KLFVGGGFDGSHAISCVEMYDPTRNEWKMMRNMTSPRSNAGIATVGNTIYAVGGFDGNEFLNTVEVYNLESNEWSPYTKIFQF
;
A
#
# COMPACT_ATOMS: atom_id res chain seq x y z
N LYS A 1 10.66 -10.47 1.75
CA LYS A 1 9.27 -10.50 2.25
C LYS A 1 8.36 -10.01 1.12
N LEU A 2 7.16 -10.55 0.98
CA LEU A 2 6.21 -10.11 -0.05
C LEU A 2 5.16 -9.23 0.62
N PHE A 3 4.77 -8.14 -0.03
CA PHE A 3 3.70 -7.27 0.45
C PHE A 3 2.54 -7.37 -0.54
N VAL A 4 1.35 -7.60 -0.01
CA VAL A 4 0.08 -7.55 -0.73
C VAL A 4 -0.71 -6.39 -0.14
N GLY A 5 -1.16 -5.47 -0.97
CA GLY A 5 -1.88 -4.28 -0.54
C GLY A 5 -3.10 -4.03 -1.41
N GLY A 6 -4.19 -3.62 -0.77
CA GLY A 6 -5.43 -3.29 -1.44
C GLY A 6 -6.16 -4.50 -2.01
N GLY A 7 -6.86 -4.29 -3.13
CA GLY A 7 -7.69 -5.30 -3.78
C GLY A 7 -9.19 -5.11 -3.52
N PHE A 8 -9.95 -6.15 -3.85
CA PHE A 8 -11.40 -6.21 -3.66
C PHE A 8 -11.77 -7.52 -2.98
N ASP A 9 -12.46 -7.47 -1.84
CA ASP A 9 -12.77 -8.65 -1.02
C ASP A 9 -14.05 -9.39 -1.43
N GLY A 10 -14.64 -8.99 -2.56
CA GLY A 10 -15.95 -9.46 -3.02
C GLY A 10 -17.09 -8.50 -2.69
N SER A 11 -16.87 -7.52 -1.81
CA SER A 11 -17.85 -6.49 -1.44
C SER A 11 -17.30 -5.07 -1.50
N HIS A 12 -16.06 -4.85 -1.06
CA HIS A 12 -15.45 -3.54 -0.94
C HIS A 12 -14.05 -3.51 -1.56
N ALA A 13 -13.68 -2.35 -2.10
CA ALA A 13 -12.26 -2.04 -2.24
C ALA A 13 -11.68 -1.91 -0.82
N ILE A 14 -10.51 -2.51 -0.60
CA ILE A 14 -9.89 -2.55 0.73
C ILE A 14 -8.59 -1.77 0.77
N SER A 15 -8.19 -1.33 1.96
CA SER A 15 -6.90 -0.68 2.23
C SER A 15 -5.94 -1.58 3.01
N CYS A 16 -6.34 -2.83 3.30
CA CYS A 16 -5.53 -3.78 4.04
C CYS A 16 -4.20 -4.04 3.33
N VAL A 17 -3.16 -4.22 4.14
CA VAL A 17 -1.84 -4.63 3.67
C VAL A 17 -1.40 -5.81 4.51
N GLU A 18 -0.92 -6.86 3.87
CA GLU A 18 -0.39 -8.04 4.52
C GLU A 18 0.98 -8.38 3.95
N MET A 19 1.84 -8.92 4.81
CA MET A 19 3.21 -9.25 4.49
C MET A 19 3.45 -10.74 4.73
N TYR A 20 3.93 -11.42 3.70
CA TYR A 20 4.39 -12.80 3.78
C TYR A 20 5.87 -12.88 4.12
N ASP A 21 6.19 -13.62 5.18
CA ASP A 21 7.55 -14.00 5.54
C ASP A 21 7.84 -15.46 5.12
N PRO A 22 8.63 -15.69 4.06
CA PRO A 22 8.91 -17.04 3.57
C PRO A 22 9.74 -17.89 4.55
N THR A 23 10.45 -17.27 5.50
CA THR A 23 11.26 -18.01 6.48
C THR A 23 10.41 -18.66 7.58
N ARG A 24 9.25 -18.08 7.84
CA ARG A 24 8.28 -18.51 8.86
C ARG A 24 7.02 -19.12 8.26
N ASN A 25 6.87 -19.00 6.94
CA ASN A 25 5.68 -19.38 6.19
C ASN A 25 4.39 -18.80 6.80
N GLU A 26 4.44 -17.52 7.18
CA GLU A 26 3.33 -16.84 7.84
C GLU A 26 3.00 -15.53 7.13
N TRP A 27 1.70 -15.18 7.18
CA TRP A 27 1.22 -13.87 6.81
C TRP A 27 1.05 -13.02 8.07
N LYS A 28 1.37 -11.73 7.96
CA LYS A 28 1.19 -10.76 9.02
C LYS A 28 0.47 -9.54 8.49
N MET A 29 -0.57 -9.10 9.21
CA MET A 29 -1.21 -7.81 8.94
C MET A 29 -0.23 -6.66 9.19
N MET A 30 -0.14 -5.79 8.20
CA MET A 30 0.62 -4.55 8.24
C MET A 30 -0.33 -3.38 8.41
N ARG A 31 0.22 -2.16 8.40
CA ARG A 31 -0.60 -0.96 8.50
C ARG A 31 -1.32 -0.71 7.18
N ASN A 32 -2.62 -0.41 7.30
CA ASN A 32 -3.48 -0.15 6.17
C ASN A 32 -3.04 1.11 5.41
N MET A 33 -3.28 1.11 4.11
CA MET A 33 -3.20 2.32 3.28
C MET A 33 -4.19 3.38 3.79
N THR A 34 -3.90 4.64 3.47
CA THR A 34 -4.74 5.79 3.79
C THR A 34 -6.02 5.83 2.96
N SER A 35 -6.03 5.19 1.78
CA SER A 35 -7.22 5.00 0.96
C SER A 35 -7.40 3.53 0.57
N PRO A 36 -8.64 3.03 0.46
CA PRO A 36 -8.90 1.75 -0.20
C PRO A 36 -8.51 1.81 -1.68
N ARG A 37 -7.89 0.74 -2.19
CA ARG A 37 -7.38 0.71 -3.56
C ARG A 37 -7.57 -0.66 -4.19
N SER A 38 -8.60 -0.86 -5.00
CA SER A 38 -8.66 -2.00 -5.92
C SER A 38 -7.98 -1.65 -7.25
N ASN A 39 -7.40 -2.65 -7.92
CA ASN A 39 -6.76 -2.51 -9.24
C ASN A 39 -5.65 -1.44 -9.31
N ALA A 40 -5.05 -1.08 -8.17
CA ALA A 40 -3.94 -0.14 -8.11
C ALA A 40 -2.61 -0.77 -8.55
N GLY A 41 -1.67 0.07 -8.97
CA GLY A 41 -0.29 -0.32 -9.16
C GLY A 41 0.46 -0.26 -7.82
N ILE A 42 1.15 -1.34 -7.45
CA ILE A 42 2.05 -1.38 -6.29
C ILE A 42 3.46 -1.72 -6.76
N ALA A 43 4.44 -0.90 -6.40
CA ALA A 43 5.82 -1.10 -6.78
C ALA A 43 6.80 -0.60 -5.70
N THR A 44 7.97 -1.23 -5.64
CA THR A 44 9.08 -0.77 -4.82
C THR A 44 10.00 0.13 -5.67
N VAL A 45 10.26 1.33 -5.19
CA VAL A 45 11.24 2.26 -5.78
C VAL A 45 12.27 2.60 -4.70
N GLY A 46 13.52 2.18 -4.91
CA GLY A 46 14.54 2.23 -3.86
C GLY A 46 14.17 1.32 -2.69
N ASN A 47 14.03 1.90 -1.49
CA ASN A 47 13.62 1.19 -0.28
C ASN A 47 12.21 1.56 0.20
N THR A 48 11.37 2.07 -0.71
CA THR A 48 10.03 2.57 -0.41
C THR A 48 9.00 1.88 -1.30
N ILE A 49 7.88 1.45 -0.70
CA ILE A 49 6.76 0.87 -1.44
C ILE A 49 5.77 1.99 -1.79
N TYR A 50 5.32 2.02 -3.04
CA TYR A 50 4.36 2.99 -3.56
C TYR A 50 3.08 2.26 -3.94
N ALA A 51 1.93 2.86 -3.61
CA ALA A 51 0.63 2.50 -4.15
C ALA A 51 0.10 3.66 -4.98
N VAL A 52 -0.15 3.43 -6.27
CA VAL A 52 -0.49 4.47 -7.25
C VAL A 52 -1.85 4.16 -7.88
N GLY A 53 -2.75 5.14 -7.83
CA GLY A 53 -4.07 5.07 -8.42
C GLY A 53 -4.97 3.99 -7.81
N GLY A 54 -5.78 3.36 -8.65
CA GLY A 54 -6.78 2.35 -8.28
C GLY A 54 -8.21 2.88 -8.27
N PHE A 55 -9.13 2.10 -7.74
CA PHE A 55 -10.53 2.45 -7.51
C PHE A 55 -10.87 2.24 -6.03
N ASP A 56 -11.48 3.22 -5.38
CA ASP A 56 -11.75 3.17 -3.94
C ASP A 56 -13.14 2.62 -3.57
N GLY A 57 -13.93 2.25 -4.57
CA GLY A 57 -15.34 1.86 -4.44
C GLY A 57 -16.31 2.89 -4.99
N ASN A 58 -15.88 4.14 -5.18
CA ASN A 58 -16.68 5.24 -5.69
C ASN A 58 -16.03 5.91 -6.92
N GLU A 59 -14.72 6.19 -6.86
CA GLU A 59 -14.00 6.92 -7.89
C GLU A 59 -12.63 6.30 -8.24
N PHE A 60 -12.16 6.59 -9.46
CA PHE A 60 -10.80 6.25 -9.86
C PHE A 60 -9.83 7.27 -9.27
N LEU A 61 -8.83 6.77 -8.55
CA LEU A 61 -7.87 7.57 -7.84
C LEU A 61 -6.77 8.07 -8.80
N ASN A 62 -6.43 9.35 -8.68
CA ASN A 62 -5.23 9.95 -9.26
C ASN A 62 -4.13 10.18 -8.21
N THR A 63 -4.31 9.63 -7.00
CA THR A 63 -3.41 9.81 -5.86
C THR A 63 -2.34 8.74 -5.80
N VAL A 64 -1.26 9.06 -5.09
CA VAL A 64 -0.18 8.13 -4.71
C VAL A 64 0.03 8.20 -3.21
N GLU A 65 0.36 7.06 -2.60
CA GLU A 65 0.84 7.02 -1.22
C GLU A 65 2.03 6.08 -1.09
N VAL A 66 2.86 6.36 -0.08
CA VAL A 66 4.12 5.68 0.17
C VAL A 66 4.12 5.03 1.54
N TYR A 67 4.69 3.83 1.61
CA TYR A 67 4.87 3.10 2.85
C TYR A 67 6.30 3.26 3.37
N ASN A 68 6.41 3.72 4.61
CA ASN A 68 7.66 3.79 5.34
C ASN A 68 7.84 2.53 6.20
N LEU A 69 8.88 1.74 5.90
CA LEU A 69 9.19 0.49 6.60
C LEU A 69 9.65 0.70 8.06
N GLU A 70 10.25 1.85 8.38
CA GLU A 70 10.76 2.16 9.72
C GLU A 70 9.62 2.57 10.66
N SER A 71 8.73 3.45 10.20
CA SER A 71 7.56 3.88 10.98
C SER A 71 6.37 2.93 10.86
N ASN A 72 6.40 2.01 9.89
CA ASN A 72 5.27 1.14 9.54
C ASN A 72 4.01 1.97 9.26
N GLU A 73 4.10 3.00 8.43
CA GLU A 73 2.96 3.88 8.13
C GLU A 73 2.89 4.23 6.65
N TRP A 74 1.66 4.45 6.18
CA TRP A 74 1.38 4.99 4.86
C TRP A 74 1.18 6.50 4.92
N SER A 75 1.69 7.20 3.93
CA SER A 75 1.55 8.66 3.82
C SER A 75 1.31 9.06 2.35
N PRO A 76 0.32 9.93 2.08
CA PRO A 76 0.17 10.54 0.75
C PRO A 76 1.22 11.63 0.50
N TYR A 77 1.95 12.06 1.53
CA TYR A 77 2.96 13.10 1.46
C TYR A 77 4.36 12.49 1.37
N THR A 78 5.18 13.04 0.48
CA THR A 78 6.64 12.83 0.47
C THR A 78 7.36 14.06 1.03
N LYS A 79 8.55 13.86 1.57
CA LYS A 79 9.40 14.99 1.99
C LYS A 79 9.94 15.70 0.75
N ILE A 80 9.81 17.02 0.71
CA ILE A 80 10.48 17.83 -0.32
C ILE A 80 11.98 17.75 -0.07
N PHE A 81 12.74 17.38 -1.09
CA PHE A 81 14.19 17.39 -1.03
C PHE A 81 14.69 18.83 -0.97
N GLN A 82 15.44 19.17 0.07
CA GLN A 82 16.13 20.46 0.19
C GLN A 82 17.61 20.26 -0.08
N PHE A 83 18.18 21.12 -0.94
CA PHE A 83 19.61 21.18 -1.27
C PHE A 83 20.41 21.88 -0.16
#